data_AF-A0A3B8YU09-F1
#
_entry.id   AF-A0A3B8YU09-F1
#
_cell.length_a   1.000
_cell.length_b   1.000
_cell.length_c   1.000
_cell.angle_alpha   90.00
_cell.angle_beta   90.00
_cell.angle_gamma   90.00
#
_symmetry.space_group_name_H-M   'P 1'
#
loop_
_entity.id
_entity.type
_entity.pdbx_description
1 polymer ?
#
loop_
_entity_poly.entity_id
_entity_poly.type
_entity_poly.pdbx_seq_one_letter_code
_entity_poly.pdbx_strand_id
1 'polypeptide(L)'
;EKALADINVIRNRAKATPATVDEVDIDYLLDERARELYQEECRFYVLRRTGKLVERVRKYNNNPLTPGLNIQDYHVLLPIPQEQIDLNISGDFPQNP
;
A
#
# COMPACT_ATOMS: atom_id res chain seq x y z
N GLU A 1 5.17 3.31 -22.78
CA GLU A 1 4.14 3.11 -23.83
C GLU A 1 3.16 1.99 -23.52
N LYS A 2 3.56 0.70 -23.39
CA LYS A 2 2.60 -0.39 -23.10
C LYS A 2 1.81 -0.21 -21.78
N ALA A 3 2.49 0.18 -20.69
CA ALA A 3 1.82 0.45 -19.42
C ALA A 3 0.76 1.57 -19.50
N LEU A 4 1.00 2.59 -20.32
CA LEU A 4 0.04 3.66 -20.57
C LEU A 4 -1.22 3.11 -21.27
N ALA A 5 -1.02 2.27 -22.29
CA ALA A 5 -2.13 1.66 -23.01
C ALA A 5 -3.01 0.84 -22.06
N ASP A 6 -2.40 0.03 -21.19
CA ASP A 6 -3.14 -0.79 -20.21
C ASP A 6 -3.94 0.06 -19.21
N ILE A 7 -3.35 1.12 -18.66
CA ILE A 7 -4.05 2.05 -17.77
C ILE A 7 -5.23 2.71 -18.48
N ASN A 8 -5.03 3.14 -19.73
CA ASN A 8 -6.06 3.82 -20.50
C ASN A 8 -7.23 2.90 -20.89
N VAL A 9 -7.05 1.58 -20.94
CA VAL A 9 -8.18 0.64 -21.07
C VAL A 9 -9.17 0.80 -19.91
N ILE A 10 -8.66 0.84 -18.68
CA ILE A 10 -9.49 0.99 -17.47
C ILE A 10 -10.12 2.38 -17.41
N ARG A 11 -9.32 3.43 -17.67
CA ARG A 11 -9.80 4.83 -17.64
C ARG A 11 -10.90 5.08 -18.66
N ASN A 12 -10.74 4.59 -19.89
CA ASN A 12 -11.76 4.71 -20.92
C ASN A 12 -13.04 3.96 -20.53
N ARG A 13 -12.93 2.75 -19.97
CA ARG A 13 -14.08 1.98 -19.48
C ARG A 13 -14.82 2.73 -18.37
N ALA A 14 -14.10 3.40 -17.47
CA ALA A 14 -14.64 4.23 -16.40
C ALA A 14 -15.09 5.64 -16.85
N LYS A 15 -14.96 5.98 -18.15
CA LYS A 15 -15.21 7.32 -18.71
C LYS A 15 -14.38 8.44 -18.04
N ALA A 16 -13.18 8.11 -17.57
CA ALA A 16 -12.21 9.06 -17.04
C ALA A 16 -11.31 9.63 -18.16
N THR A 17 -10.73 10.81 -17.94
CA THR A 17 -9.77 11.42 -18.88
C THR A 17 -8.57 10.51 -19.10
N PRO A 18 -8.20 10.11 -20.33
CA PRO A 18 -7.02 9.28 -20.58
C PRO A 18 -5.76 9.91 -19.99
N ALA A 19 -4.90 9.08 -19.40
CA ALA A 19 -3.58 9.49 -18.97
C ALA A 19 -2.68 9.79 -20.16
N THR A 20 -1.65 10.58 -19.92
CA THR A 20 -0.52 10.83 -20.83
C THR A 20 0.71 10.06 -20.35
N VAL A 21 1.72 9.92 -21.23
CA VAL A 21 2.95 9.16 -20.89
C VAL A 21 3.66 9.77 -19.68
N ASP A 22 3.67 11.10 -19.58
CA ASP A 22 4.42 11.84 -18.55
C ASP A 22 3.74 11.77 -17.17
N GLU A 23 2.46 11.41 -17.11
CA GLU A 23 1.72 11.24 -15.85
C GLU A 23 1.90 9.86 -15.23
N VAL A 24 2.31 8.85 -16.01
CA VAL A 24 2.34 7.46 -15.56
C VAL A 24 3.62 7.18 -14.78
N ASP A 25 3.51 7.30 -13.46
CA ASP A 25 4.50 6.84 -12.49
C ASP A 25 3.89 5.85 -11.46
N ILE A 26 4.69 5.45 -10.47
CA ILE A 26 4.22 4.53 -9.42
C ILE A 26 3.09 5.13 -8.58
N ASP A 27 3.11 6.44 -8.33
CA ASP A 27 2.12 7.10 -7.48
C ASP A 27 0.79 7.25 -8.23
N TYR A 28 0.83 7.55 -9.53
CA TYR A 28 -0.33 7.51 -10.42
C TYR A 28 -0.97 6.13 -10.44
N LEU A 29 -0.16 5.07 -10.62
CA LEU A 29 -0.66 3.70 -10.62
C LEU A 29 -1.32 3.32 -9.30
N LEU A 30 -0.74 3.71 -8.16
CA LEU A 30 -1.30 3.43 -6.83
C LEU A 30 -2.60 4.19 -6.55
N ASP A 31 -2.77 5.37 -7.15
CA ASP A 31 -4.01 6.12 -7.09
C ASP A 31 -5.07 5.52 -7.99
N GLU A 32 -4.70 5.06 -9.19
CA GLU A 32 -5.65 4.41 -10.08
C GLU A 32 -6.14 3.07 -9.53
N ARG A 33 -5.24 2.28 -8.95
CA ARG A 33 -5.62 1.07 -8.18
C ARG A 33 -6.56 1.38 -7.03
N ALA A 34 -6.36 2.52 -6.35
CA ALA A 34 -7.25 2.94 -5.26
C ALA A 34 -8.69 3.18 -5.72
N ARG A 35 -8.84 3.80 -6.90
CA ARG A 35 -10.14 4.13 -7.51
C ARG A 35 -10.81 2.88 -8.07
N GLU A 36 -10.04 2.04 -8.75
CA GLU A 36 -10.55 0.88 -9.47
C GLU A 36 -10.87 -0.29 -8.55
N LEU A 37 -10.00 -0.58 -7.57
CA LEU A 37 -10.06 -1.80 -6.75
C LEU A 37 -10.45 -1.49 -5.30
N TYR A 38 -11.29 -0.48 -5.09
CA TYR A 38 -11.76 -0.11 -3.77
C TYR A 38 -12.50 -1.28 -3.12
N GLN A 39 -12.06 -1.69 -1.93
CA GLN A 39 -12.54 -2.87 -1.18
C GLN A 39 -12.25 -4.25 -1.81
N GLU A 40 -11.67 -4.32 -3.01
CA GLU A 40 -11.33 -5.58 -3.68
C GLU A 40 -9.85 -5.95 -3.49
N GLU A 41 -8.98 -4.93 -3.48
CA GLU A 41 -7.56 -5.10 -3.24
C GLU A 41 -7.20 -4.86 -1.77
N CYS A 42 -6.46 -5.79 -1.17
CA CYS A 42 -5.79 -5.50 0.09
C CYS A 42 -4.63 -4.51 -0.17
N ARG A 43 -4.97 -3.22 -0.10
CA ARG A 43 -4.06 -2.09 -0.39
C ARG A 43 -2.77 -2.17 0.42
N PHE A 44 -2.83 -2.73 1.62
CA PHE A 44 -1.69 -2.89 2.51
C PHE A 44 -0.56 -3.71 1.88
N TYR A 45 -0.88 -4.82 1.19
CA TYR A 45 0.14 -5.66 0.53
C TYR A 45 0.81 -4.93 -0.63
N VAL A 46 0.03 -4.18 -1.40
CA VAL A 46 0.56 -3.46 -2.55
C VAL A 46 1.40 -2.26 -2.15
N LEU A 47 1.02 -1.54 -1.10
CA LEU A 47 1.86 -0.46 -0.57
C LEU A 47 3.15 -0.98 0.07
N ARG A 48 3.13 -2.16 0.70
CA ARG A 48 4.34 -2.80 1.25
C ARG A 48 5.31 -3.20 0.14
N ARG A 49 4.86 -3.92 -0.88
CA ARG A 49 5.74 -4.39 -1.97
C ARG A 49 6.31 -3.26 -2.83
N THR A 50 5.69 -2.08 -2.84
CA THR A 50 6.19 -0.90 -3.57
C THR A 50 7.01 0.04 -2.69
N GLY A 51 7.16 -0.26 -1.39
CA GLY A 51 7.86 0.63 -0.44
C GLY A 51 7.10 1.93 -0.11
N LYS A 52 5.82 2.04 -0.51
CA LYS A 52 5.02 3.27 -0.39
C LYS A 52 4.11 3.31 0.84
N LEU A 53 4.11 2.26 1.68
CA LEU A 53 3.19 2.15 2.83
C LEU A 53 3.29 3.34 3.79
N VAL A 54 4.46 3.57 4.37
CA VAL A 54 4.64 4.58 5.42
C VAL A 54 4.40 5.98 4.88
N GLU A 55 4.98 6.29 3.71
CA GLU A 55 4.80 7.56 3.00
C GLU A 55 3.30 7.86 2.78
N ARG A 56 2.55 6.93 2.18
CA ARG A 56 1.15 7.17 1.80
C ARG A 56 0.20 7.12 2.99
N VAL A 57 0.46 6.31 4.01
CA VAL A 57 -0.35 6.34 5.24
C VAL A 57 -0.21 7.69 5.94
N ARG A 58 1.03 8.20 6.11
CA ARG A 58 1.26 9.53 6.71
C ARG A 58 0.65 10.65 5.88
N LYS A 59 0.71 10.56 4.55
CA LYS A 59 0.21 11.59 3.62
C LYS A 59 -1.32 11.64 3.53
N TYR A 60 -1.99 10.50 3.43
CA TYR A 60 -3.42 10.45 3.07
C TYR A 60 -4.33 10.05 4.23
N ASN A 61 -3.82 9.49 5.32
CA ASN A 61 -4.67 9.20 6.48
C ASN A 61 -4.87 10.45 7.34
N ASN A 62 -5.95 11.16 7.04
CA ASN A 62 -6.37 12.39 7.69
C ASN A 62 -7.41 12.16 8.80
N ASN A 63 -7.56 10.94 9.32
CA ASN A 63 -8.50 10.69 10.41
C ASN A 63 -8.11 11.55 11.63
N PRO A 64 -8.98 12.46 12.10
CA PRO A 64 -8.65 13.37 13.19
C PRO A 64 -8.41 12.66 14.53
N LEU A 65 -8.99 11.46 14.71
CA LEU A 65 -8.78 10.64 15.92
C LEU A 65 -7.47 9.85 15.85
N THR A 66 -6.97 9.55 14.65
CA THR A 66 -5.77 8.73 14.43
C THR A 66 -4.97 9.21 13.22
N PRO A 67 -4.45 10.45 13.25
CA PRO A 67 -3.75 11.05 12.11
C PRO A 67 -2.52 10.19 11.76
N GLY A 68 -2.41 9.80 10.50
CA GLY A 68 -1.33 8.91 10.05
C GLY A 68 -1.25 7.57 10.77
N LEU A 69 -2.27 7.15 11.53
CA LEU A 69 -2.27 6.00 12.45
C LEU A 69 -1.08 5.94 13.42
N ASN A 70 -0.37 7.05 13.64
CA ASN A 70 0.92 7.06 14.32
C ASN A 70 1.91 6.01 13.74
N ILE A 71 1.88 5.81 12.41
CA ILE A 71 2.69 4.78 11.75
C ILE A 71 4.19 5.11 11.86
N GLN A 72 4.97 4.14 12.32
CA GLN A 72 6.43 4.19 12.41
C GLN A 72 7.04 3.39 11.26
N ASP A 73 8.33 3.62 11.00
CA ASP A 73 9.00 3.01 9.85
C ASP A 73 9.06 1.47 9.95
N TYR A 74 9.09 0.92 11.17
CA TYR A 74 9.07 -0.53 11.43
C TYR A 74 7.68 -1.18 11.26
N HIS A 75 6.58 -0.41 11.19
CA HIS A 75 5.22 -0.96 10.98
C HIS A 75 4.98 -1.51 9.55
N VAL A 76 6.02 -1.52 8.71
CA VAL A 76 6.03 -2.28 7.45
C VAL A 76 5.93 -3.79 7.71
N LEU A 77 6.28 -4.27 8.90
CA LEU A 77 5.99 -5.63 9.35
C LEU A 77 4.98 -5.58 10.51
N LEU A 78 4.08 -6.57 10.56
CA LEU A 78 3.19 -6.72 11.72
C LEU A 78 3.95 -7.41 12.84
N PRO A 79 3.62 -7.16 14.12
CA PRO A 79 4.25 -7.88 15.21
C PRO A 79 3.96 -9.38 15.08
N ILE A 80 5.00 -10.18 15.28
CA ILE A 80 4.86 -11.62 15.52
C ILE A 80 4.07 -11.77 16.82
N PRO A 81 3.01 -12.58 16.87
CA PRO A 81 2.23 -12.78 18.09
C PRO A 81 3.13 -13.29 19.22
N GLN A 82 3.02 -12.67 20.40
CA GLN A 82 3.90 -12.98 21.53
C GLN A 82 3.82 -14.45 21.94
N GLU A 83 2.62 -15.04 21.90
CA GLU A 83 2.43 -16.47 22.19
C GLU A 83 3.27 -17.39 21.28
N GLN A 84 3.49 -17.01 20.02
CA GLN A 84 4.32 -17.79 19.10
C GLN A 84 5.81 -17.70 19.44
N ILE A 85 6.25 -16.56 19.97
CA ILE A 85 7.61 -16.36 20.47
C ILE A 85 7.79 -17.18 21.76
N ASP A 86 6.85 -17.09 22.69
CA ASP A 86 6.89 -17.77 23.98
C ASP A 86 6.84 -19.30 23.86
N LEU A 87 6.13 -19.83 22.84
CA LEU A 87 6.08 -21.27 22.54
C LEU A 87 7.39 -21.81 21.95
N ASN A 88 8.28 -20.96 21.44
CA ASN A 88 9.55 -21.38 20.87
C ASN A 88 10.63 -21.49 21.96
N ILE A 89 10.68 -22.67 22.59
CA ILE A 89 11.56 -22.92 23.76
C ILE A 89 13.04 -23.03 23.39
N SER A 90 13.36 -23.41 22.15
CA SER A 90 14.71 -23.88 21.77
C SER A 90 15.34 -23.17 20.58
N GLY A 91 14.61 -22.29 19.90
CA GLY A 91 15.11 -21.50 18.77
C GLY A 91 15.18 -20.01 19.08
N ASP A 92 16.13 -19.32 18.44
CA ASP A 92 16.15 -17.86 18.41
C ASP A 92 15.04 -17.37 17.47
N PHE A 93 14.00 -16.77 18.03
CA PHE A 93 12.84 -16.27 17.28
C PHE A 93 12.42 -14.88 17.79
N PRO A 94 13.24 -13.84 17.51
CA PRO A 94 13.00 -12.50 18.00
C PRO A 94 11.84 -11.83 17.26
N GLN A 95 11.34 -10.74 17.84
CA GLN A 95 10.37 -9.87 17.17
C GLN A 95 10.96 -9.25 15.89
N ASN A 96 10.09 -8.84 14.97
CA ASN A 96 10.49 -8.01 13.85
C ASN A 96 11.22 -6.75 14.34
N PRO A 97 12.30 -6.32 13.64
CA PRO A 97 13.07 -5.14 14.00
C PRO A 97 12.28 -3.83 13.88
#